data_AF-A0A6N8E9I1-F1
#
_entry.id   AF-A0A6N8E9I1-F1
#
_cell.length_a   1.000
_cell.length_b   1.000
_cell.length_c   1.000
_cell.angle_alpha   90.00
_cell.angle_beta   90.00
_cell.angle_gamma   90.00
#
_symmetry.space_group_name_H-M   'P 1'
#
loop_
_entity.id
_entity.type
_entity.pdbx_description
1 polymer ?
#
loop_
_entity_poly.entity_id
_entity_poly.type
_entity_poly.pdbx_seq_one_letter_code
_entity_poly.pdbx_strand_id
1 'polypeptide(L)'
;MNDIFASIAIYSFLAFPPAILILKFITKKPGWWLIFLLMVLFVILGWGLVFTAFIEEQARIGELIDQERYEELPDGWDSDGASGVFALFGGWLVPLAYFVLWLVIYTPAAMVRSLFTSRQPPNKRMQSDAATPNR
;
A
#
# COMPACT_ATOMS: atom_id res chain seq x y z
N MET A 1 17.42 -7.78 16.17
CA MET A 1 16.99 -8.45 14.92
C MET A 1 15.60 -7.99 14.50
N ASN A 2 14.67 -7.83 15.45
CA ASN A 2 13.31 -7.28 15.20
C ASN A 2 13.29 -5.88 14.58
N ASP A 3 14.23 -4.99 14.91
CA ASP A 3 14.23 -3.61 14.39
C ASP A 3 14.47 -3.52 12.88
N ILE A 4 15.26 -4.44 12.33
CA ILE A 4 15.52 -4.48 10.88
C ILE A 4 14.26 -4.92 10.14
N PHE A 5 13.56 -5.94 10.65
CA PHE A 5 12.30 -6.40 10.07
C PHE A 5 11.20 -5.34 10.19
N ALA A 6 11.10 -4.68 11.35
CA ALA A 6 10.18 -3.56 11.55
C ALA A 6 10.47 -2.41 10.58
N SER A 7 11.75 -2.04 10.41
CA SER A 7 12.16 -1.01 9.45
C SER A 7 11.79 -1.39 8.02
N ILE A 8 12.09 -2.63 7.60
CA ILE A 8 11.73 -3.13 6.27
C ILE A 8 10.21 -3.08 6.06
N ALA A 9 9.42 -3.49 7.06
CA ALA A 9 7.96 -3.45 6.98
C ALA A 9 7.45 -2.01 6.82
N ILE A 10 7.96 -1.05 7.61
CA ILE A 10 7.60 0.36 7.53
C ILE A 10 7.98 0.94 6.16
N TYR A 11 9.22 0.75 5.71
CA TYR A 11 9.65 1.29 4.42
C TYR A 11 8.91 0.67 3.25
N SER A 12 8.63 -0.64 3.30
CA SER A 12 7.82 -1.32 2.28
C SER A 12 6.40 -0.77 2.26
N PHE A 13 5.79 -0.56 3.44
CA PHE A 13 4.47 0.06 3.57
C PHE A 13 4.42 1.47 3.00
N LEU A 14 5.42 2.30 3.32
CA LEU A 14 5.48 3.68 2.84
C LEU A 14 5.71 3.76 1.33
N ALA A 15 6.54 2.87 0.79
CA ALA A 15 6.93 2.87 -0.62
C ALA A 15 5.91 2.18 -1.54
N PHE A 16 5.15 1.21 -1.06
CA PHE A 16 4.31 0.38 -1.93
C PHE A 16 3.18 1.16 -2.65
N PRO A 17 2.35 1.97 -1.95
CA PRO A 17 1.35 2.85 -2.58
C PRO A 17 1.89 3.84 -3.62
N PRO A 18 2.94 4.63 -3.34
CA PRO A 18 3.49 5.51 -4.36
C PRO A 18 4.15 4.72 -5.49
N ALA A 19 4.86 3.63 -5.22
CA ALA A 19 5.55 2.86 -6.25
C ALA A 19 4.58 2.29 -7.30
N ILE A 20 3.44 1.74 -6.88
CA ILE A 20 2.46 1.17 -7.82
C ILE A 20 1.81 2.27 -8.69
N LEU A 21 1.57 3.45 -8.11
CA LEU A 21 0.99 4.59 -8.82
C LEU A 21 1.98 5.26 -9.76
N ILE A 22 3.25 5.38 -9.36
CA ILE A 22 4.34 5.84 -10.21
C ILE A 22 4.55 4.89 -11.38
N LEU A 23 4.55 3.57 -11.13
CA LEU A 23 4.63 2.56 -12.18
C LEU A 23 3.47 2.74 -13.16
N LYS A 24 2.23 2.81 -12.66
CA LYS A 24 1.05 3.07 -13.49
C LYS A 24 1.19 4.37 -14.29
N PHE A 25 1.69 5.43 -13.66
CA PHE A 25 1.93 6.71 -14.32
C PHE A 25 2.85 6.49 -15.52
N ILE A 26 4.06 5.96 -15.31
CA ILE A 26 5.09 5.83 -16.36
C ILE A 26 4.61 4.95 -17.51
N THR A 27 4.15 3.74 -17.22
CA THR A 27 3.92 2.67 -18.22
C THR A 27 2.50 2.64 -18.78
N LYS A 28 1.55 3.36 -18.17
CA LYS A 28 0.09 3.23 -18.40
C LYS A 28 -0.47 1.81 -18.16
N LYS A 29 0.35 0.87 -17.70
CA LYS A 29 0.02 -0.52 -17.35
C LYS A 29 0.62 -0.77 -15.96
N PRO A 30 -0.19 -0.93 -14.91
CA PRO A 30 -1.28 -1.90 -14.97
C PRO A 30 -2.69 -1.31 -14.95
N GLY A 31 -3.66 -2.13 -15.35
CA GLY A 31 -5.08 -1.83 -15.21
C GLY A 31 -5.45 -1.60 -13.76
N TRP A 32 -6.47 -0.77 -13.51
CA TRP A 32 -6.91 -0.42 -12.15
C TRP A 32 -7.25 -1.64 -11.30
N TRP A 33 -7.84 -2.67 -11.90
CA TRP A 33 -8.14 -3.92 -11.20
C TRP A 33 -6.92 -4.59 -10.57
N LEU A 34 -5.77 -4.61 -11.27
CA LEU A 34 -4.55 -5.19 -10.71
C LEU A 34 -4.02 -4.36 -9.53
N ILE A 35 -4.18 -3.04 -9.57
CA ILE A 35 -3.76 -2.15 -8.47
C ILE A 35 -4.61 -2.40 -7.24
N PHE A 36 -5.93 -2.50 -7.41
CA PHE A 36 -6.83 -2.85 -6.32
C PHE A 36 -6.52 -4.24 -5.77
N LEU A 37 -6.28 -5.24 -6.63
CA LEU A 37 -5.90 -6.58 -6.20
C LEU A 37 -4.59 -6.57 -5.40
N LEU A 38 -3.57 -5.88 -5.88
CA LEU A 38 -2.27 -5.78 -5.20
C LEU A 38 -2.38 -5.02 -3.87
N MET A 39 -3.21 -3.98 -3.79
CA MET A 39 -3.48 -3.28 -2.53
C MET A 39 -4.23 -4.16 -1.54
N VAL A 40 -5.27 -4.85 -1.97
CA VAL A 40 -6.03 -5.78 -1.12
C VAL A 40 -5.13 -6.89 -0.60
N LEU A 41 -4.31 -7.49 -1.48
CA LEU A 41 -3.36 -8.52 -1.08
C LEU A 41 -2.33 -8.00 -0.08
N PHE A 42 -1.78 -6.79 -0.33
CA PHE A 42 -0.85 -6.15 0.58
C PHE A 42 -1.48 -5.90 1.97
N VAL A 43 -2.72 -5.42 2.01
CA VAL A 43 -3.46 -5.22 3.26
C VAL A 43 -3.70 -6.55 3.97
N ILE A 44 -4.18 -7.59 3.27
CA ILE A 44 -4.46 -8.90 3.87
C ILE A 44 -3.19 -9.54 4.43
N LEU A 45 -2.07 -9.50 3.69
CA LEU A 45 -0.80 -10.06 4.13
C LEU A 45 -0.26 -9.32 5.36
N GLY A 46 -0.28 -7.99 5.32
CA GLY A 46 0.10 -7.17 6.48
C GLY A 46 -0.81 -7.44 7.69
N TRP A 47 -2.11 -7.60 7.44
CA TRP A 47 -3.09 -7.90 8.50
C TRP A 47 -2.87 -9.26 9.13
N GLY A 48 -2.60 -10.28 8.31
CA GLY A 48 -2.27 -11.62 8.79
C GLY A 48 -1.07 -11.60 9.72
N LEU A 49 -0.02 -10.82 9.39
CA LEU A 49 1.15 -10.67 10.26
C LEU A 49 0.80 -9.99 11.60
N VAL A 50 -0.02 -8.93 11.57
CA VAL A 50 -0.49 -8.26 12.80
C VAL A 50 -1.30 -9.22 13.66
N PHE A 51 -2.18 -10.01 13.05
CA PHE A 51 -3.02 -10.97 13.75
C PHE A 51 -2.20 -12.09 14.39
N THR A 52 -1.23 -12.66 13.67
CA THR A 52 -0.32 -13.68 14.19
C THR A 52 0.52 -13.13 15.34
N ALA A 53 1.11 -11.93 15.17
CA ALA A 53 1.91 -11.30 16.21
C ALA A 53 1.09 -11.03 17.47
N PHE A 54 -0.19 -10.65 17.32
CA PHE A 54 -1.10 -10.48 18.45
C PHE A 54 -1.36 -11.80 19.18
N ILE A 55 -1.64 -12.88 18.46
CA ILE A 55 -1.86 -14.20 19.07
C ILE A 55 -0.61 -14.66 19.83
N GLU A 56 0.57 -14.54 19.23
CA GLU A 56 1.84 -14.91 19.87
C GLU A 56 2.09 -14.08 21.13
N GLU A 57 1.81 -12.78 21.10
CA GLU A 57 1.96 -11.91 22.26
C GLU A 57 1.00 -12.31 23.39
N GLN A 58 -0.27 -12.59 23.08
CA GLN A 58 -1.25 -13.05 24.07
C GLN A 58 -0.88 -14.42 24.65
N ALA A 59 -0.38 -15.35 23.82
CA ALA A 59 0.10 -16.64 24.27
C ALA A 59 1.30 -16.49 25.23
N ARG A 60 2.27 -15.64 24.88
CA ARG A 60 3.43 -15.33 25.73
C ARG A 60 3.02 -14.72 27.07
N ILE A 61 2.08 -13.77 27.07
CA ILE A 61 1.54 -13.17 28.30
C ILE A 61 0.91 -14.27 29.18
N GLY A 62 0.13 -15.17 28.60
CA GLY A 62 -0.45 -16.31 29.31
C GLY A 62 0.63 -17.20 29.95
N GLU A 63 1.68 -17.56 29.21
CA GLU A 63 2.79 -18.35 29.72
C GLU A 63 3.54 -17.68 30.89
N LEU A 64 3.74 -16.35 30.82
CA LEU A 64 4.38 -15.59 31.89
C LEU A 64 3.54 -15.54 33.16
N ILE A 65 2.21 -15.44 33.03
CA ILE A 65 1.27 -15.49 34.16
C ILE A 65 1.29 -16.88 34.81
N ASP A 66 1.24 -17.94 34.02
CA ASP A 66 1.29 -19.32 34.52
C ASP A 66 2.61 -19.65 35.24
N GLN A 67 3.70 -18.96 34.88
CA GLN A 67 5.01 -19.08 35.51
C GLN A 67 5.20 -18.13 36.72
N GLU A 68 4.19 -17.34 37.09
CA GLU A 68 4.26 -16.30 38.13
C GLU A 68 5.35 -15.23 37.87
N ARG A 69 5.79 -15.05 36.62
CA ARG A 69 6.86 -14.12 36.21
C ARG A 69 6.31 -12.75 35.84
N TYR A 70 5.61 -12.14 36.79
CA TYR A 70 4.92 -10.87 36.58
C TYR A 70 5.86 -9.69 36.26
N GLU A 71 7.13 -9.77 36.66
CA GLU A 71 8.14 -8.75 36.37
C GLU A 71 8.54 -8.64 34.89
N GLU A 72 8.25 -9.67 34.09
CA GLU A 72 8.57 -9.72 32.65
C GLU A 72 7.38 -9.41 31.76
N LEU A 73 6.22 -9.13 32.37
CA LEU A 73 5.03 -8.77 31.62
C LEU A 73 5.22 -7.39 30.96
N PRO A 74 4.77 -7.24 29.69
CA PRO A 74 4.88 -5.97 28.99
C PRO A 74 4.04 -4.89 29.69
N ASP A 75 4.54 -3.66 29.70
CA ASP A 75 3.82 -2.52 30.27
C ASP A 75 2.41 -2.39 29.67
N GLY A 76 1.40 -2.29 30.54
CA GLY A 76 0.00 -2.17 30.12
C GLY A 76 -0.68 -3.48 29.69
N TRP A 77 -0.09 -4.64 30.01
CA TRP A 77 -0.72 -5.96 29.87
C TRP A 77 -2.07 -6.07 30.60
N ASP A 78 -2.23 -5.29 31.69
CA ASP A 78 -3.42 -5.21 32.53
C ASP A 78 -4.43 -4.18 32.01
N SER A 79 -4.11 -3.41 30.97
CA SER A 79 -5.06 -2.49 30.35
C SER A 79 -6.17 -3.27 29.63
N ASP A 80 -7.36 -2.67 29.51
CA ASP A 80 -8.63 -3.27 29.06
C ASP A 80 -8.63 -3.96 27.67
N GLY A 81 -7.48 -4.14 27.00
CA GLY A 81 -7.35 -4.82 25.70
C GLY A 81 -7.98 -4.06 24.54
N ALA A 82 -8.76 -3.01 24.82
CA ALA A 82 -9.52 -2.24 23.85
C ALA A 82 -8.64 -1.59 22.77
N SER A 83 -7.43 -1.15 23.13
CA SER A 83 -6.45 -0.60 22.18
C SER A 83 -5.93 -1.67 21.20
N GLY A 84 -5.64 -2.88 21.68
CA GLY A 84 -5.24 -4.02 20.87
C GLY A 84 -6.36 -4.50 19.94
N VAL A 85 -7.58 -4.57 20.46
CA VAL A 85 -8.80 -4.89 19.69
C VAL A 85 -9.08 -3.82 18.63
N PHE A 86 -8.96 -2.54 18.98
CA PHE A 86 -9.13 -1.46 18.01
C PHE A 86 -8.07 -1.54 16.90
N ALA A 87 -6.81 -1.83 17.24
CA ALA A 87 -5.79 -2.09 16.26
C ALA A 87 -6.22 -3.26 15.36
N LEU A 88 -6.62 -4.41 15.91
CA LEU A 88 -7.05 -5.62 15.17
C LEU A 88 -8.29 -5.47 14.27
N PHE A 89 -9.18 -4.54 14.55
CA PHE A 89 -10.39 -4.33 13.73
C PHE A 89 -10.34 -3.06 12.88
N GLY A 90 -9.51 -2.08 13.24
CA GLY A 90 -9.47 -0.77 12.59
C GLY A 90 -8.18 -0.49 11.82
N GLY A 91 -7.06 -1.15 12.12
CA GLY A 91 -5.78 -0.76 11.54
C GLY A 91 -5.64 -1.06 10.04
N TRP A 92 -6.49 -1.91 9.45
CA TRP A 92 -6.55 -2.08 7.98
C TRP A 92 -7.07 -0.83 7.26
N LEU A 93 -7.74 0.09 7.96
CA LEU A 93 -8.16 1.37 7.40
C LEU A 93 -6.98 2.30 7.12
N VAL A 94 -5.89 2.17 7.90
CA VAL A 94 -4.68 3.01 7.75
C VAL A 94 -4.03 2.87 6.37
N PRO A 95 -3.70 1.66 5.86
CA PRO A 95 -3.19 1.52 4.49
C PRO A 95 -4.15 2.02 3.43
N LEU A 96 -5.47 1.87 3.63
CA LEU A 96 -6.45 2.37 2.67
C LEU A 96 -6.51 3.89 2.63
N ALA A 97 -6.56 4.55 3.79
CA ALA A 97 -6.49 6.00 3.88
C ALA A 97 -5.19 6.54 3.27
N TYR A 98 -4.06 5.86 3.56
CA TYR A 98 -2.77 6.20 2.98
C TYR A 98 -2.74 6.02 1.45
N PHE A 99 -3.34 4.96 0.92
CA PHE A 99 -3.48 4.77 -0.53
C PHE A 99 -4.36 5.86 -1.18
N VAL A 100 -5.48 6.23 -0.53
CA VAL A 100 -6.36 7.31 -0.99
C VAL A 100 -5.60 8.64 -1.08
N LEU A 101 -4.75 8.95 -0.10
CA LEU A 101 -3.89 10.14 -0.14
C LEU A 101 -3.04 10.18 -1.42
N TRP A 102 -2.45 9.04 -1.79
CA TRP A 102 -1.66 8.96 -3.02
C TRP A 102 -2.51 8.99 -4.29
N LEU A 103 -3.76 8.52 -4.28
CA LEU A 103 -4.69 8.70 -5.40
C LEU A 103 -5.01 10.17 -5.65
N VAL A 104 -5.15 10.96 -4.58
CA VAL A 104 -5.36 12.41 -4.67
C VAL A 104 -4.16 13.11 -5.30
N ILE A 105 -2.93 12.62 -5.07
CA ILE A 105 -1.72 13.14 -5.71
C ILE A 105 -1.61 12.67 -7.17
N TYR A 106 -1.91 11.39 -7.42
CA TYR A 106 -1.81 10.78 -8.75
C TYR A 106 -2.78 11.41 -9.76
N THR A 107 -4.01 11.70 -9.36
CA THR A 107 -5.09 12.10 -10.28
C THR A 107 -4.80 13.43 -11.00
N PRO A 108 -4.44 14.52 -10.30
CA PRO A 108 -4.01 15.76 -10.95
C PRO A 108 -2.79 15.58 -11.84
N ALA A 109 -1.78 14.82 -11.39
CA ALA A 109 -0.57 14.57 -12.18
C ALA A 109 -0.89 13.86 -13.50
N ALA A 110 -1.77 12.85 -13.47
CA ALA A 110 -2.23 12.13 -14.65
C ALA A 110 -3.02 13.01 -15.61
N MET A 111 -3.87 13.90 -15.08
CA MET A 111 -4.66 14.85 -15.87
C MET A 111 -3.77 15.89 -16.56
N VAL A 112 -2.77 16.43 -15.86
CA VAL A 112 -1.80 17.36 -16.44
C VAL A 112 -1.05 16.70 -17.61
N ARG A 113 -0.58 15.46 -17.43
CA ARG A 113 0.10 14.72 -18.51
C ARG A 113 -0.78 14.45 -19.72
N SER A 114 -2.06 14.11 -19.52
CA SER A 114 -2.96 13.84 -20.65
C SER A 114 -3.19 15.11 -21.48
N LEU A 115 -3.36 16.26 -20.83
CA LEU A 115 -3.50 17.57 -21.48
C LEU A 115 -2.28 17.95 -22.34
N PHE A 116 -1.07 17.67 -21.86
CA PHE A 116 0.15 17.91 -22.63
C PHE A 116 0.31 16.94 -23.81
N THR A 117 -0.10 15.68 -23.64
CA THR A 117 0.00 14.67 -24.71
C THR A 117 -0.99 14.96 -25.84
N SER A 118 -2.20 15.46 -25.53
CA SER A 118 -3.20 15.83 -26.55
C SER A 118 -2.82 17.05 -27.39
N ARG A 119 -1.81 17.83 -26.98
CA ARG A 119 -1.34 19.02 -27.71
C ARG A 119 -0.23 18.71 -28.74
N GLN A 120 0.26 17.48 -28.84
CA GLN A 120 1.18 17.11 -29.92
C GLN A 120 0.39 16.94 -31.23
N PRO A 121 0.67 17.73 -32.29
CA PRO A 121 -0.02 17.58 -33.57
C PRO A 121 0.31 16.22 -34.20
N PRO A 122 -0.62 15.63 -34.97
CA PRO A 122 -0.40 14.37 -35.67
C PRO A 122 0.82 14.49 -36.57
N ASN A 123 1.70 13.49 -36.49
CA ASN A 123 2.94 13.39 -37.25
C ASN A 123 2.65 13.56 -38.76
N LYS A 124 3.22 14.61 -39.38
CA LYS A 124 3.04 14.95 -40.80
C LYS A 124 3.40 13.82 -41.77
N ARG A 125 4.06 12.75 -41.31
CA ARG A 125 4.39 11.56 -42.13
C ARG A 125 3.17 10.82 -42.70
N MET A 126 2.00 10.90 -42.09
CA MET A 126 0.80 10.26 -42.66
C MET A 126 0.14 11.07 -43.79
N GLN A 127 0.50 12.34 -43.98
CA GLN A 127 -0.04 13.17 -45.07
C GLN A 127 0.79 13.10 -46.37
N SER A 128 2.06 12.69 -46.33
CA SER A 128 2.87 12.57 -47.56
C SER A 128 2.51 11.37 -48.42
N ASP A 129 2.06 10.28 -47.80
CA ASP A 129 1.83 9.00 -48.50
C ASP A 129 0.44 8.94 -49.16
N ALA A 130 -0.48 9.82 -48.76
CA ALA A 130 -1.81 9.95 -49.38
C ALA A 130 -1.81 10.89 -50.60
N ALA A 131 -0.70 11.57 -50.90
CA ALA A 131 -0.63 12.66 -51.88
C ALA A 131 0.02 12.28 -53.22
N THR A 132 0.28 10.99 -53.50
CA THR A 132 0.66 10.53 -54.84
C THR A 132 -0.56 10.07 -55.62
N PRO A 133 -1.18 10.90 -56.47
CA PRO A 133 -2.06 10.40 -57.51
C PRO A 133 -1.21 9.69 -58.56
N ASN A 134 -1.41 8.38 -58.72
CA ASN A 134 -0.85 7.63 -59.85
C ASN A 134 -1.32 8.31 -61.15
N ARG A 135 -0.35 8.84 -61.92
CA ARG A 135 -0.50 9.25 -63.31
C ARG A 135 -0.10 8.11 -64.22
#